data_AF-A0A382NE30-F1
#
_entry.id   AF-A0A382NE30-F1
#
_cell.length_a   1.000
_cell.length_b   1.000
_cell.length_c   1.000
_cell.angle_alpha   90.00
_cell.angle_beta   90.00
_cell.angle_gamma   90.00
#
_symmetry.space_group_name_H-M   'P 1'
#
loop_
_entity.id
_entity.type
_entity.pdbx_description
1 polymer ?
#
loop_
_entity_poly.entity_id
_entity_poly.type
_entity_poly.pdbx_seq_one_letter_code
_entity_poly.pdbx_strand_id
1 'polypeptide(L)' 'MLGHFPHSELVCPTMGEVRLATGFGEALERLRVELQVPLYITNAFRSPDHNTKVDGYPRSRHLVIN' A
#
# COMPACT_ATOMS: atom_id res chain seq x y z
N MET A 1 -11.51 4.10 -6.59
CA MET A 1 -10.54 3.00 -6.84
C MET A 1 -9.41 3.57 -7.68
N LEU A 2 -8.17 3.20 -7.40
CA LEU A 2 -7.02 3.59 -8.22
C LEU A 2 -7.17 2.88 -9.59
N GLY A 3 -7.14 3.64 -10.68
CA GLY A 3 -7.38 3.12 -12.03
C GLY A 3 -6.21 2.29 -12.56
N HIS A 4 -4.98 2.63 -12.18
CA HIS A 4 -3.78 1.91 -12.65
C HIS A 4 -3.32 0.80 -11.71
N PHE A 5 -3.80 0.77 -10.46
CA PHE A 5 -3.36 -0.17 -9.44
C PHE A 5 -4.52 -1.09 -9.03
N PRO A 6 -4.43 -2.41 -9.31
CA PRO A 6 -5.48 -3.33 -8.94
C PRO A 6 -5.57 -3.46 -7.40
N HIS A 7 -6.77 -3.78 -6.92
CA HIS A 7 -7.03 -3.97 -5.49
C HIS A 7 -6.06 -4.98 -4.85
N SER A 8 -5.71 -6.05 -5.56
CA SER A 8 -4.79 -7.10 -5.11
C SER A 8 -3.38 -6.60 -4.77
N GLU A 9 -2.93 -5.49 -5.38
CA GLU A 9 -1.63 -4.88 -5.10
C GLU A 9 -1.66 -3.96 -3.87
N LEU A 10 -2.86 -3.53 -3.46
CA LEU A 10 -3.05 -2.55 -2.38
C LEU A 10 -3.49 -3.20 -1.07
N VAL A 11 -4.12 -4.37 -1.13
CA VAL A 11 -4.61 -5.07 0.07
C VAL A 11 -3.47 -5.60 0.92
N CYS A 12 -3.67 -5.60 2.23
CA CYS A 12 -2.85 -6.44 3.09
C CYS A 12 -3.30 -7.91 2.94
N PRO A 13 -2.43 -8.86 2.53
CA PRO A 13 -2.85 -10.23 2.24
C PRO A 13 -3.47 -10.98 3.42
N THR A 14 -3.12 -10.61 4.65
CA THR A 14 -3.64 -11.26 5.86
C THR A 14 -5.01 -10.74 6.30
N MET A 15 -5.40 -9.53 5.85
CA MET A 15 -6.68 -8.90 6.22
C MET A 15 -7.64 -8.76 5.05
N GLY A 16 -7.15 -8.74 3.81
CA GLY A 16 -7.95 -8.42 2.62
C GLY A 16 -8.39 -6.95 2.55
N GLU A 17 -7.90 -6.10 3.45
CA GLU A 17 -8.27 -4.68 3.50
C GLU A 17 -7.22 -3.79 2.83
N VAL A 18 -7.70 -2.74 2.17
CA VAL A 18 -6.87 -1.62 1.71
C VAL A 18 -7.01 -0.49 2.71
N ARG A 19 -5.90 -0.11 3.34
CA ARG A 19 -5.80 1.10 4.15
C ARG A 19 -4.66 1.94 3.61
N LEU A 20 -4.94 3.17 3.17
CA LEU A 20 -3.92 4.08 2.65
C LEU A 20 -3.98 5.37 3.44
N ALA A 21 -2.82 5.99 3.68
CA ALA A 21 -2.78 7.34 4.20
C ALA A 21 -3.46 8.31 3.22
N THR A 22 -4.07 9.37 3.74
CA THR A 22 -4.68 10.43 2.90
C THR A 22 -3.67 10.96 1.90
N GLY A 23 -4.05 11.03 0.62
CA GLY A 23 -3.20 11.53 -0.46
C GLY A 23 -2.23 10.50 -1.05
N PHE A 24 -2.02 9.35 -0.41
CA PHE A 24 -1.06 8.35 -0.90
C PHE A 24 -1.50 7.71 -2.22
N GLY A 25 -2.78 7.36 -2.34
CA GLY A 25 -3.31 6.77 -3.56
C GLY A 25 -3.26 7.73 -4.75
N GLU A 26 -3.61 9.00 -4.53
CA GLU A 26 -3.53 10.07 -5.52
C GLU A 26 -2.09 10.34 -5.96
N ALA A 27 -1.14 10.33 -5.02
CA ALA A 27 0.28 10.46 -5.33
C ALA A 27 0.81 9.29 -6.15
N LEU A 28 0.37 8.05 -5.87
CA LEU A 28 0.72 6.87 -6.67
C LEU A 28 0.19 6.98 -8.10
N GLU A 29 -1.06 7.40 -8.28
CA GLU A 29 -1.67 7.63 -9.60
C GLU A 29 -0.90 8.69 -10.39
N ARG A 30 -0.58 9.80 -9.75
CA ARG A 30 0.22 10.86 -10.37
C ARG A 30 1.61 10.34 -10.77
N LEU A 31 2.29 9.61 -9.88
CA LEU A 31 3.61 9.04 -10.16
C LEU A 31 3.56 8.06 -11.35
N ARG A 32 2.51 7.23 -11.42
CA ARG A 32 2.30 6.29 -12.53
C ARG A 32 2.14 7.01 -13.87
N VAL A 33 1.44 8.15 -13.88
CA VAL A 33 1.29 9.00 -15.08
C VAL A 33 2.61 9.69 -15.42
N GLU A 34 3.34 10.24 -14.45
CA GLU A 34 4.60 10.95 -14.71
C GLU A 34 5.69 10.01 -15.26
N LEU A 35 5.81 8.80 -14.72
CA LEU A 35 6.84 7.85 -15.13
C LEU A 35 6.53 7.14 -16.46
N GLN A 36 5.28 7.16 -16.92
CA GLN A 36 4.83 6.49 -18.16
C GLN A 36 5.18 5.00 -18.26
N VAL A 37 5.53 4.34 -17.15
CA VAL A 37 5.81 2.90 -17.07
C VAL A 37 4.92 2.25 -16.01
N PRO A 38 4.58 0.95 -16.16
CA PRO A 38 3.88 0.21 -15.12
C PRO A 38 4.64 0.26 -13.79
N LEU A 39 3.91 0.50 -12.70
CA LEU A 39 4.40 0.37 -11.34
C LEU A 39 3.64 -0.76 -10.67
N TYR A 40 4.36 -1.67 -10.03
CA TYR A 40 3.76 -2.79 -9.31
C TYR A 40 3.95 -2.56 -7.81
N ILE A 41 2.85 -2.50 -7.07
CA ILE A 41 2.90 -2.33 -5.61
C ILE A 41 2.93 -3.70 -4.97
N THR A 42 4.04 -4.03 -4.32
CA THR A 42 4.21 -5.32 -3.65
C THR A 42 3.54 -5.36 -2.28
N ASN A 43 3.49 -4.21 -1.58
CA ASN A 43 2.86 -4.05 -0.27
C ASN A 43 2.56 -2.56 -0.03
N ALA A 44 1.28 -2.16 -0.07
CA ALA A 44 0.88 -0.82 0.34
C ALA A 44 0.64 -0.74 1.85
N PHE A 45 -0.24 -1.59 2.37
CA PHE A 45 -0.62 -1.69 3.78
C PHE A 45 -0.13 -3.01 4.40
N ARG A 46 0.28 -2.97 5.67
CA ARG A 46 0.48 -4.16 6.49
C ARG A 46 -0.32 -4.03 7.78
N SER A 47 -1.08 -5.07 8.11
CA SER A 47 -1.64 -5.21 9.45
C SER A 47 -0.52 -5.31 10.50
N PRO A 48 -0.80 -5.01 11.78
CA PRO A 48 0.14 -5.26 12.87
C PRO A 48 0.69 -6.69 12.89
N ASP A 49 -0.19 -7.68 12.68
CA ASP A 49 0.18 -9.10 12.66
C ASP A 49 1.08 -9.43 11.46
N HIS A 50 0.74 -8.95 10.27
CA HIS A 50 1.57 -9.14 9.09
C HIS A 50 2.92 -8.46 9.26
N ASN A 51 2.96 -7.23 9.78
CA ASN A 51 4.20 -6.51 10.02
C ASN A 51 5.09 -7.26 11.02
N THR A 52 4.51 -7.81 12.09
CA THR A 52 5.24 -8.64 13.06
C THR A 52 5.76 -9.93 12.41
N LYS A 53 4.94 -10.60 11.60
CA LYS A 53 5.31 -11.85 10.91
C LYS A 53 6.51 -11.70 9.97
N VAL A 54 6.73 -10.50 9.43
CA VAL A 54 7.88 -10.19 8.55
C VAL A 54 9.02 -9.48 9.28
N ASP A 55 9.05 -9.55 10.62
CA ASP A 55 10.03 -8.87 11.47
C ASP A 55 10.11 -7.35 11.21
N GLY A 56 8.97 -6.76 10.85
CA GLY A 56 8.85 -5.35 10.51
C GLY A 56 9.02 -4.45 11.73
N TYR A 57 9.55 -3.26 11.50
CA TYR A 57 9.72 -2.26 12.57
C TYR A 57 8.38 -1.91 13.24
N PRO A 58 8.30 -1.84 14.58
CA PRO A 58 7.04 -1.58 15.29
C PRO A 58 6.35 -0.26 14.92
N ARG A 59 7.09 0.73 14.41
CA ARG A 59 6.54 2.01 13.92
C ARG A 59 6.68 2.15 12.40
N SER A 60 6.57 1.03 11.67
CA SER A 60 6.56 1.04 10.21
C SER A 60 5.41 1.89 9.68
N ARG A 61 5.67 2.68 8.63
CA ARG A 61 4.62 3.48 7.98
C ARG A 61 3.60 2.64 7.21
N HIS A 62 3.88 1.35 7.00
CA HIS A 62 2.91 0.41 6.44
C HIS A 62 1.74 0.11 7.38
N LEU A 63 1.85 0.38 8.68
CA LEU A 63 0.80 0.09 9.66
C LEU A 63 -0.40 1.06 9.55
N VAL A 64 -0.29 2.12 8.73
CA VAL A 64 -1.26 3.23 8.61
C VAL A 64 -1.71 3.68 9.99
N ILE A 65 -0.80 4.37 10.65
CA ILE A 65 -1.07 5.05 11.92
C ILE A 65 -1.47 6.46 11.53
N ASN A 66 -2.74 6.82 11.77
CA ASN A 66 -3.18 8.21 11.73
C ASN A 66 -2.45 9.02 12.81
#